data_AF-A0AAD4M284-F1
#
_entry.id   AF-A0AAD4M284-F1
#
_cell.length_a   1.000
_cell.length_b   1.000
_cell.length_c   1.000
_cell.angle_alpha   90.00
_cell.angle_beta   90.00
_cell.angle_gamma   90.00
#
_symmetry.space_group_name_H-M   'P 1'
#
loop_
_entity.id
_entity.type
_entity.pdbx_description
1 polymer ?
#
loop_
_entity_poly.entity_id
_entity_poly.type
_entity_poly.pdbx_seq_one_letter_code
_entity_poly.pdbx_strand_id
1 'polypeptide(L)'
;MVNYHDPSVILADLRALTRFLHVGDGVYIWDCFSTLWFEWSFVKGEQPYRWSIWVYASTRLATLLNVLTNLIGFNVRKSINCQLWLYSEFITAYTAFALGSLLMLLRIVAIWSTNKWVLGASIGTWLTNLAFLIRSVVITSAHWDHTLGMCVLDESQRSRDNTTATFCAEAFLLLVMLAGLMRQRDHYLGRLLFNQGLIWLIAATIAEVPPFVLLFLNLNGPWNLMFQTSSLLIMTMCVTRMYRGLSASRDHQQ
;
A
#
# COMPACT_ATOMS: atom_id res chain seq x y z
N MET A 1 -6.77 -28.99 -18.31
CA MET A 1 -5.99 -27.97 -17.56
C MET A 1 -5.95 -26.72 -18.43
N VAL A 2 -6.19 -25.54 -17.87
CA VAL A 2 -6.11 -24.27 -18.61
C VAL A 2 -4.64 -23.94 -18.87
N ASN A 3 -4.29 -23.57 -20.10
CA ASN A 3 -2.94 -23.11 -20.42
C ASN A 3 -2.84 -21.60 -20.17
N TYR A 4 -2.19 -21.20 -19.07
CA TYR A 4 -2.04 -19.78 -18.68
C TYR A 4 -1.08 -18.98 -19.57
N HIS A 5 -0.33 -19.65 -20.44
CA HIS A 5 0.58 -19.04 -21.41
C HIS A 5 -0.05 -18.88 -22.80
N ASP A 6 -1.31 -19.29 -22.99
CA ASP A 6 -2.03 -19.06 -24.23
C ASP A 6 -2.32 -17.55 -24.39
N PRO A 7 -1.95 -16.92 -25.54
CA PRO A 7 -2.22 -15.50 -25.78
C PRO A 7 -3.68 -15.09 -25.60
N SER A 8 -4.62 -15.99 -25.92
CA SER A 8 -6.06 -15.72 -25.76
C SER A 8 -6.49 -15.62 -24.29
N VAL A 9 -5.87 -16.44 -23.43
CA VAL A 9 -6.09 -16.44 -21.97
C VAL A 9 -5.46 -15.19 -21.35
N ILE A 10 -4.22 -14.87 -21.74
CA ILE A 10 -3.52 -13.66 -21.25
C ILE A 10 -4.34 -12.39 -21.55
N LEU A 11 -4.91 -12.28 -22.75
CA LEU A 11 -5.75 -11.13 -23.12
C LEU A 11 -7.07 -11.08 -22.33
N ALA A 12 -7.64 -12.24 -21.97
CA ALA A 12 -8.82 -12.29 -21.12
C ALA A 12 -8.49 -11.89 -19.68
N ASP A 13 -7.41 -12.42 -19.12
CA ASP A 13 -6.94 -12.14 -17.75
C ASP A 13 -6.54 -10.68 -17.60
N LEU A 14 -5.90 -10.11 -18.61
CA LEU A 14 -5.57 -8.70 -18.65
C LEU A 14 -6.82 -7.80 -18.62
N ARG A 15 -7.87 -8.14 -19.38
CA ARG A 15 -9.14 -7.40 -19.32
C ARG A 15 -9.80 -7.52 -17.95
N ALA A 16 -9.68 -8.67 -17.30
CA ALA A 16 -10.13 -8.86 -15.93
C ALA A 16 -9.32 -7.99 -14.95
N LEU A 17 -7.99 -7.95 -15.11
CA LEU A 17 -7.08 -7.09 -14.35
C LEU A 17 -7.50 -5.62 -14.45
N THR A 18 -7.62 -5.07 -15.64
CA THR A 18 -7.97 -3.65 -15.82
C THR A 18 -9.31 -3.29 -15.16
N ARG A 19 -10.32 -4.16 -15.32
CA ARG A 19 -11.63 -3.95 -14.69
C ARG A 19 -11.53 -4.00 -13.16
N PHE A 20 -10.77 -4.96 -12.64
CA PHE A 20 -10.56 -5.10 -11.20
C PHE A 20 -9.83 -3.90 -10.60
N LEU A 21 -8.77 -3.44 -11.27
CA LEU A 21 -8.03 -2.23 -10.89
C LEU A 21 -8.94 -1.01 -10.88
N HIS A 22 -9.72 -0.77 -11.94
CA HIS A 22 -10.61 0.39 -12.03
C HIS A 22 -11.70 0.41 -10.94
N VAL A 23 -12.19 -0.76 -10.52
CA VAL A 23 -13.10 -0.85 -9.38
C VAL A 23 -12.38 -0.45 -8.09
N GLY A 24 -11.18 -0.97 -7.85
CA GLY A 24 -10.35 -0.59 -6.70
C GLY A 24 -10.04 0.91 -6.66
N ASP A 25 -9.61 1.45 -7.80
CA ASP A 25 -9.33 2.87 -8.02
C ASP A 25 -10.54 3.74 -7.66
N GLY A 26 -11.72 3.37 -8.16
CA GLY A 26 -12.98 4.08 -7.86
C GLY A 26 -13.31 4.07 -6.37
N VAL A 27 -13.15 2.93 -5.69
CA VAL A 27 -13.37 2.83 -4.23
C VAL A 27 -12.37 3.70 -3.46
N TYR A 28 -11.11 3.76 -3.89
CA TYR A 28 -10.11 4.62 -3.27
C TYR A 28 -10.39 6.11 -3.48
N ILE A 29 -10.78 6.50 -4.69
CA ILE A 29 -11.20 7.87 -4.99
C ILE A 29 -12.37 8.26 -4.08
N TRP A 30 -13.38 7.39 -3.96
CA TRP A 30 -14.52 7.61 -3.07
C TRP A 30 -14.10 7.78 -1.59
N ASP A 31 -13.25 6.89 -1.06
CA ASP A 31 -12.73 7.03 0.31
C ASP A 31 -11.96 8.35 0.47
N CYS A 32 -11.19 8.73 -0.54
CA CYS A 32 -10.42 9.95 -0.49
C CYS A 32 -11.33 11.19 -0.39
N PHE A 33 -12.30 11.34 -1.28
CA PHE A 33 -13.23 12.47 -1.25
C PHE A 33 -14.10 12.50 0.01
N SER A 34 -14.59 11.34 0.46
CA SER A 34 -15.42 11.22 1.67
C SER A 34 -14.70 11.67 2.95
N THR A 35 -13.38 11.80 2.90
CA THR A 35 -12.53 11.97 4.09
C THR A 35 -11.65 13.21 4.01
N LEU A 36 -11.83 14.05 2.98
CA LEU A 36 -11.18 15.36 2.82
C LEU A 36 -11.49 16.32 3.98
N TRP A 37 -12.66 16.19 4.61
CA TRP A 37 -13.07 17.03 5.73
C TRP A 37 -12.05 17.00 6.88
N PHE A 38 -11.41 15.85 7.11
CA PHE A 38 -10.42 15.68 8.17
C PHE A 38 -9.13 16.46 7.89
N GLU A 39 -8.67 16.53 6.65
CA GLU A 39 -7.48 17.35 6.32
C GLU A 39 -7.83 18.83 6.38
N TRP A 40 -9.04 19.17 5.96
CA TRP A 40 -9.55 20.53 6.01
C TRP A 40 -9.63 21.09 7.44
N SER A 41 -9.93 20.25 8.44
CA SER A 41 -9.95 20.68 9.85
C SER A 41 -8.55 21.06 10.37
N PHE A 42 -7.47 20.44 9.88
CA PHE A 42 -6.10 20.87 10.20
C PHE A 42 -5.73 22.19 9.52
N VAL A 43 -6.15 22.39 8.27
CA VAL A 43 -5.92 23.64 7.53
C VAL A 43 -6.65 24.81 8.20
N LYS A 44 -7.87 24.56 8.72
CA LYS A 44 -8.64 25.54 9.50
C LYS A 44 -8.09 25.80 10.92
N GLY A 45 -7.12 25.01 11.38
CA GLY A 45 -6.57 25.14 12.73
C GLY A 45 -7.49 24.65 13.84
N GLU A 46 -8.49 23.82 13.53
CA GLU A 46 -9.42 23.24 14.52
C GLU A 46 -8.73 22.15 15.37
N GLN A 47 -7.55 21.68 14.96
CA GLN A 47 -6.82 20.56 15.54
C GLN A 47 -5.37 20.95 15.85
N PRO A 48 -4.74 20.41 16.92
CA PRO A 48 -3.36 20.72 17.26
C PRO A 48 -2.40 20.23 16.19
N TYR A 49 -1.51 21.12 15.73
CA TYR A 49 -0.53 20.81 14.70
C TYR A 49 0.42 19.69 15.11
N ARG A 50 0.62 18.71 14.22
CA ARG A 50 1.59 17.62 14.37
C ARG A 50 2.26 17.34 13.04
N TRP A 51 3.58 17.19 13.05
CA TRP A 51 4.33 16.90 11.83
C TRP A 51 3.90 15.60 11.12
N SER A 52 3.35 14.62 11.85
CA SER A 52 2.87 13.35 11.29
C SER A 52 1.67 13.50 10.35
N ILE A 53 0.98 14.65 10.35
CA ILE A 53 -0.07 14.93 9.37
C ILE A 53 0.49 15.02 7.95
N TRP A 54 1.73 15.49 7.78
CA TRP A 54 2.37 15.55 6.47
C TRP A 54 2.67 14.17 5.92
N VAL A 55 3.08 13.23 6.78
CA VAL A 55 3.27 11.83 6.37
C VAL A 55 1.92 11.22 5.95
N TYR A 56 0.86 11.49 6.72
CA TYR A 56 -0.50 11.07 6.40
C TYR A 56 -0.98 11.62 5.04
N ALA A 57 -0.90 12.94 4.84
CA ALA A 57 -1.34 13.60 3.62
C ALA A 57 -0.52 13.14 2.40
N SER A 58 0.80 13.05 2.54
CA SER A 58 1.68 12.55 1.47
C SER A 58 1.40 11.11 1.10
N THR A 59 1.06 10.24 2.06
CA THR A 59 0.65 8.85 1.78
C THR A 59 -0.60 8.82 0.90
N ARG A 60 -1.61 9.65 1.24
CA ARG A 60 -2.86 9.74 0.48
C ARG A 60 -2.65 10.33 -0.91
N LEU A 61 -1.87 11.41 -1.00
CA LEU A 61 -1.54 12.04 -2.27
C LEU A 61 -0.74 11.10 -3.17
N ALA A 62 0.25 10.37 -2.65
CA ALA A 62 1.02 9.40 -3.42
C ALA A 62 0.13 8.26 -3.94
N THR A 63 -0.82 7.77 -3.13
CA THR A 63 -1.75 6.72 -3.54
C THR A 63 -2.75 7.24 -4.58
N LEU A 64 -3.24 8.48 -4.44
CA LEU A 64 -4.08 9.13 -5.45
C LEU A 64 -3.34 9.29 -6.78
N LEU A 65 -2.08 9.74 -6.74
CA LEU A 65 -1.25 9.84 -7.94
C LEU A 65 -1.07 8.48 -8.60
N ASN A 66 -0.87 7.41 -7.81
CA ASN A 66 -0.82 6.04 -8.34
C ASN A 66 -2.13 5.65 -9.02
N VAL A 67 -3.26 5.91 -8.39
CA VAL A 67 -4.58 5.63 -8.99
C VAL A 67 -4.74 6.37 -10.33
N LEU A 68 -4.30 7.63 -10.41
CA LEU A 68 -4.36 8.40 -11.65
C LEU A 68 -3.42 7.84 -12.73
N THR A 69 -2.18 7.47 -12.39
CA THR A 69 -1.24 6.86 -13.35
C THR A 69 -1.73 5.50 -13.84
N ASN A 70 -2.40 4.74 -12.98
CA ASN A 70 -3.02 3.46 -13.31
C ASN A 70 -4.18 3.66 -14.31
N LEU A 71 -5.12 4.56 -13.98
CA LEU A 71 -6.24 4.91 -14.86
C LEU A 71 -5.78 5.40 -16.24
N ILE A 72 -4.76 6.26 -16.30
CA ILE A 72 -4.21 6.77 -17.56
C ILE A 72 -3.49 5.65 -18.33
N GLY A 73 -2.66 4.87 -17.64
CA GLY A 73 -1.85 3.80 -18.21
C GLY A 73 -2.66 2.72 -18.90
N PHE A 74 -3.68 2.20 -18.24
CA PHE A 74 -4.50 1.12 -18.78
C PHE A 74 -5.56 1.59 -19.78
N ASN A 75 -5.85 2.89 -19.89
CA ASN A 75 -6.80 3.42 -20.87
C ASN A 75 -6.14 4.02 -22.13
N VAL A 76 -4.82 4.16 -22.15
CA VAL A 76 -4.13 4.70 -23.32
C VAL A 76 -4.19 3.71 -24.48
N ARG A 77 -4.59 4.19 -25.66
CA ARG A 77 -4.64 3.38 -26.91
C ARG A 77 -3.56 3.75 -27.92
N LYS A 78 -2.76 4.76 -27.60
CA LYS A 78 -1.67 5.25 -28.43
C LYS A 78 -0.34 4.84 -27.80
N SER A 79 0.66 4.61 -28.64
CA SER A 79 2.02 4.32 -28.20
C SER A 79 2.53 5.46 -27.30
N ILE A 80 2.85 5.11 -26.06
CA ILE A 80 3.50 5.99 -25.10
C ILE A 80 4.85 5.39 -24.71
N ASN A 81 5.71 6.20 -24.09
CA ASN A 81 6.94 5.71 -23.48
C ASN A 81 6.59 4.83 -22.26
N CYS A 82 6.46 3.51 -22.46
CA CYS A 82 6.10 2.56 -21.41
C CYS A 82 7.02 2.64 -20.19
N GLN A 83 8.31 2.86 -20.41
CA GLN A 83 9.27 3.00 -19.32
C GLN A 83 8.97 4.21 -18.41
N LEU A 84 8.57 5.35 -19.00
CA LEU A 84 8.25 6.55 -18.23
C LEU A 84 6.97 6.37 -17.43
N TRP A 85 5.95 5.78 -18.05
CA TRP A 85 4.71 5.43 -17.35
C TRP A 85 4.97 4.45 -16.21
N LEU A 86 5.75 3.40 -16.46
CA LEU A 86 6.09 2.40 -15.46
C LEU A 86 6.83 3.01 -14.26
N TYR A 87 7.81 3.90 -14.50
CA TYR A 87 8.46 4.62 -13.41
C TYR A 87 7.48 5.49 -12.63
N SER A 88 6.54 6.17 -13.29
CA SER A 88 5.54 6.97 -12.59
C SER A 88 4.63 6.12 -11.69
N GLU A 89 4.18 4.96 -12.16
CA GLU A 89 3.37 4.02 -11.37
C GLU A 89 4.18 3.49 -10.18
N PHE A 90 5.38 2.97 -10.40
CA PHE A 90 6.17 2.34 -9.34
C PHE A 90 6.65 3.36 -8.30
N ILE A 91 7.07 4.55 -8.72
CA ILE A 91 7.49 5.61 -7.79
C ILE A 91 6.32 6.04 -6.90
N THR A 92 5.14 6.24 -7.48
CA THR A 92 3.96 6.69 -6.71
C THR A 92 3.45 5.59 -5.78
N ALA A 93 3.32 4.34 -6.26
CA ALA A 93 2.97 3.17 -5.45
C ALA A 93 3.94 2.96 -4.28
N TYR A 94 5.25 2.91 -4.56
CA TYR A 94 6.25 2.59 -3.54
C TYR A 94 6.45 3.73 -2.56
N THR A 95 6.28 4.98 -2.99
CA THR A 95 6.23 6.13 -2.06
C THR A 95 5.04 6.01 -1.11
N ALA A 96 3.86 5.64 -1.62
CA ALA A 96 2.69 5.39 -0.77
C ALA A 96 2.93 4.24 0.24
N PHE A 97 3.50 3.12 -0.19
CA PHE A 97 3.88 2.01 0.70
C PHE A 97 4.91 2.42 1.76
N ALA A 98 5.97 3.14 1.37
CA ALA A 98 7.02 3.59 2.28
C ALA A 98 6.48 4.55 3.36
N LEU A 99 5.60 5.47 2.97
CA LEU A 99 4.99 6.42 3.91
C LEU A 99 3.90 5.76 4.78
N GLY A 100 3.13 4.81 4.22
CA GLY A 100 2.16 4.01 4.97
C GLY A 100 2.82 3.16 6.06
N SER A 101 3.90 2.45 5.70
CA SER A 101 4.71 1.71 6.67
C SER A 101 5.41 2.61 7.69
N LEU A 102 5.79 3.84 7.32
CA LEU A 102 6.30 4.84 8.26
C LEU A 102 5.23 5.26 9.29
N LEU A 103 3.97 5.44 8.87
CA LEU A 103 2.87 5.73 9.80
C LEU A 103 2.61 4.58 10.79
N MET A 104 2.77 3.33 10.35
CA MET A 104 2.75 2.18 11.26
C MET A 104 3.93 2.21 12.23
N LEU A 105 5.14 2.47 11.73
CA LEU A 105 6.35 2.59 12.53
C LEU A 105 6.21 3.67 13.62
N LEU A 106 5.65 4.83 13.30
CA LEU A 106 5.40 5.90 14.27
C LEU A 106 4.49 5.45 15.42
N ARG A 107 3.52 4.58 15.15
CA ARG A 107 2.68 3.99 16.21
C ARG A 107 3.46 3.01 17.06
N ILE A 108 4.28 2.17 16.43
CA ILE A 108 5.14 1.24 17.14
C ILE A 108 6.07 2.01 18.09
N VAL A 109 6.67 3.12 17.63
CA VAL A 109 7.53 3.99 18.46
C VAL A 109 6.75 4.54 19.66
N ALA A 110 5.52 4.99 19.46
CA ALA A 110 4.69 5.52 20.55
C ALA A 110 4.34 4.45 21.60
N ILE A 111 4.12 3.20 21.17
CA ILE A 111 3.74 2.08 22.04
C ILE A 111 4.95 1.48 22.76
N TRP A 112 6.06 1.32 22.04
CA TRP A 112 7.28 0.63 22.50
C TRP A 112 8.41 1.58 22.90
N SER A 113 8.08 2.82 23.30
CA SER A 113 9.05 3.86 23.64
C SER A 113 10.07 3.45 24.71
N THR A 114 9.75 2.48 25.55
CA THR A 114 10.62 1.95 26.61
C THR A 114 11.59 0.87 26.12
N ASN A 115 11.29 0.14 25.05
CA ASN A 115 12.11 -0.98 24.58
C ASN A 115 12.90 -0.62 23.32
N LYS A 116 14.15 -0.19 23.53
CA LYS A 116 15.07 0.23 22.45
C LYS A 116 15.37 -0.88 21.43
N TRP A 117 15.32 -2.16 21.83
CA TRP A 117 15.56 -3.29 20.93
C TRP A 117 14.46 -3.44 19.88
N VAL A 118 13.20 -3.40 20.32
CA VAL A 118 12.03 -3.46 19.42
C VAL A 118 12.00 -2.25 18.49
N LEU A 119 12.32 -1.08 19.02
CA LEU A 119 12.41 0.16 18.23
C LEU A 119 13.51 0.06 17.15
N GLY A 120 14.72 -0.35 17.53
CA GLY A 120 15.83 -0.52 16.60
C GLY A 120 15.53 -1.54 15.50
N ALA A 121 14.93 -2.68 15.86
CA ALA A 121 14.50 -3.70 14.91
C ALA A 121 13.45 -3.15 13.93
N SER A 122 12.44 -2.44 14.41
CA SER A 122 11.36 -1.88 13.57
C SER A 122 11.86 -0.82 12.59
N ILE A 123 12.75 0.06 13.05
CA ILE A 123 13.40 1.06 12.18
C ILE A 123 14.27 0.37 11.13
N GLY A 124 15.06 -0.64 11.54
CA GLY A 124 15.89 -1.43 10.63
C GLY A 124 15.07 -2.10 9.54
N THR A 125 13.97 -2.78 9.91
CA THR A 125 13.06 -3.42 8.96
C THR A 125 12.47 -2.43 7.96
N TRP A 126 12.04 -1.25 8.42
CA TRP A 126 11.51 -0.21 7.53
C TRP A 126 12.58 0.30 6.54
N LEU A 127 13.81 0.57 7.00
CA LEU A 127 14.91 0.99 6.14
C LEU A 127 15.30 -0.08 5.12
N THR A 128 15.31 -1.36 5.53
CA THR A 128 15.54 -2.47 4.61
C THR A 128 14.45 -2.52 3.55
N ASN A 129 13.17 -2.44 3.94
CA ASN A 129 12.07 -2.42 2.99
C ASN A 129 12.20 -1.26 1.98
N LEU A 130 12.52 -0.05 2.49
CA LEU A 130 12.74 1.12 1.64
C LEU A 130 13.85 0.90 0.60
N ALA A 131 14.96 0.26 1.00
CA ALA A 131 16.05 -0.06 0.09
C ALA A 131 15.62 -1.04 -1.02
N PHE A 132 14.82 -2.06 -0.69
CA PHE A 132 14.27 -3.00 -1.66
C PHE A 132 13.30 -2.32 -2.64
N LEU A 133 12.44 -1.43 -2.15
CA LEU A 133 11.53 -0.65 -2.98
C LEU A 133 12.29 0.20 -3.99
N ILE A 134 13.33 0.92 -3.54
CA ILE A 134 14.18 1.74 -4.43
C ILE A 134 14.88 0.86 -5.48
N ARG A 135 15.47 -0.27 -5.06
CA ARG A 135 16.12 -1.22 -5.97
C ARG A 135 15.14 -1.75 -7.02
N SER A 136 13.89 -2.02 -6.63
CA SER A 136 12.86 -2.52 -7.55
C SER A 136 12.54 -1.52 -8.66
N VAL A 137 12.45 -0.21 -8.38
CA VAL A 137 12.21 0.81 -9.40
C VAL A 137 13.34 0.82 -10.46
N VAL A 138 14.59 0.69 -10.02
CA VAL A 138 15.77 0.80 -10.91
C VAL A 138 15.90 -0.40 -11.85
N ILE A 139 15.49 -1.59 -11.42
CA ILE A 139 15.67 -2.84 -12.18
C ILE A 139 14.51 -3.13 -13.14
N THR A 140 13.35 -2.50 -12.93
CA THR A 140 12.13 -2.82 -13.69
C THR A 140 12.14 -2.14 -15.07
N SER A 141 11.83 -2.91 -16.10
CA SER A 141 11.71 -2.43 -17.48
C SER A 141 10.40 -2.87 -18.13
N ALA A 142 9.86 -2.01 -19.00
CA ALA A 142 8.65 -2.28 -19.77
C ALA A 142 8.80 -1.81 -21.22
N HIS A 143 8.21 -2.56 -22.13
CA HIS A 143 8.16 -2.25 -23.56
C HIS A 143 6.71 -2.20 -24.06
N TRP A 144 6.52 -1.56 -25.21
CA TRP A 144 5.23 -1.52 -25.89
C TRP A 144 5.05 -2.79 -26.72
N ASP A 145 4.01 -3.57 -26.46
CA ASP A 145 3.62 -4.71 -27.27
C ASP A 145 2.61 -4.27 -28.33
N HIS A 146 2.99 -4.34 -29.60
CA HIS A 146 2.15 -3.98 -30.74
C HIS A 146 0.97 -4.94 -30.95
N THR A 147 1.08 -6.18 -30.51
CA THR A 147 0.05 -7.22 -30.64
C THR A 147 -1.09 -6.98 -29.65
N LEU A 148 -0.72 -6.61 -28.42
CA LEU A 148 -1.66 -6.32 -27.34
C LEU A 148 -2.12 -4.86 -27.33
N GLY A 149 -1.37 -3.96 -28.00
CA GLY A 149 -1.67 -2.54 -28.07
C GLY A 149 -1.49 -1.83 -26.72
N MET A 150 -0.51 -2.26 -25.93
CA MET A 150 -0.31 -1.77 -24.56
C MET A 150 1.12 -1.96 -24.05
N CYS A 151 1.41 -1.43 -22.86
CA CYS A 151 2.67 -1.63 -22.16
C CYS A 151 2.71 -2.96 -21.39
N VAL A 152 3.78 -3.73 -21.58
CA VAL A 152 4.02 -5.01 -20.91
C VAL A 152 5.36 -4.94 -20.16
N LEU A 153 5.40 -5.54 -18.97
CA LEU A 153 6.61 -5.71 -18.17
C LEU A 153 7.48 -6.83 -18.72
N ASP A 154 8.78 -6.59 -18.90
CA ASP A 154 9.72 -7.59 -19.45
C ASP A 154 9.78 -8.86 -18.58
N GLU A 155 9.98 -8.68 -17.27
CA GLU A 155 10.10 -9.78 -16.31
C GLU A 155 9.47 -9.40 -14.97
N SER A 156 8.17 -9.67 -14.81
CA SER A 156 7.47 -9.45 -13.52
C SER A 156 8.11 -10.22 -12.36
N GLN A 157 8.81 -11.32 -12.62
CA GLN A 157 9.52 -12.11 -11.62
C GLN A 157 10.65 -11.37 -10.92
N ARG A 158 11.24 -10.33 -11.53
CA ARG A 158 12.28 -9.51 -10.88
C ARG A 158 11.74 -8.79 -9.63
N SER A 159 10.41 -8.63 -9.52
CA SER A 159 9.76 -8.06 -8.34
C SER A 159 9.60 -9.07 -7.18
N ARG A 160 9.96 -10.35 -7.33
CA ARG A 160 9.82 -11.38 -6.29
C ARG A 160 10.61 -11.05 -5.03
N ASP A 161 11.87 -10.64 -5.17
CA ASP A 161 12.72 -10.27 -4.04
C ASP A 161 12.11 -9.10 -3.27
N ASN A 162 11.66 -8.08 -3.99
CA ASN A 162 11.02 -6.89 -3.43
C ASN A 162 9.72 -7.26 -2.70
N THR A 163 8.82 -7.98 -3.38
CA THR A 163 7.52 -8.38 -2.82
C THR A 163 7.70 -9.24 -1.58
N THR A 164 8.69 -10.14 -1.58
CA THR A 164 9.01 -10.97 -0.41
C THR A 164 9.55 -10.12 0.75
N ALA A 165 10.48 -9.21 0.46
CA ALA A 165 11.04 -8.31 1.47
C ALA A 165 9.95 -7.41 2.08
N THR A 166 9.07 -6.85 1.25
CA THR A 166 7.95 -6.01 1.68
C THR A 166 6.94 -6.80 2.52
N PHE A 167 6.50 -7.97 2.05
CA PHE A 167 5.58 -8.82 2.81
C PHE A 167 6.15 -9.19 4.19
N CYS A 168 7.42 -9.60 4.26
CA CYS A 168 8.07 -9.93 5.53
C CYS A 168 8.21 -8.69 6.44
N ALA A 169 8.52 -7.53 5.87
CA ALA A 169 8.66 -6.28 6.62
C ALA A 169 7.32 -5.81 7.19
N GLU A 170 6.27 -5.82 6.38
CA GLU A 170 4.92 -5.41 6.79
C GLU A 170 4.35 -6.38 7.82
N ALA A 171 4.47 -7.70 7.58
CA ALA A 171 4.09 -8.72 8.56
C ALA A 171 4.81 -8.51 9.91
N PHE A 172 6.12 -8.22 9.89
CA PHE A 172 6.87 -7.93 11.12
C PHE A 172 6.35 -6.67 11.83
N LEU A 173 6.17 -5.56 11.11
CA LEU A 173 5.66 -4.31 11.70
C LEU A 173 4.24 -4.49 12.27
N LEU A 174 3.36 -5.19 11.54
CA LEU A 174 2.00 -5.53 11.97
C LEU A 174 2.03 -6.39 13.24
N LEU A 175 2.87 -7.42 13.31
CA LEU A 175 3.00 -8.28 14.49
C LEU A 175 3.53 -7.52 15.71
N VAL A 176 4.55 -6.68 15.54
CA VAL A 176 5.08 -5.84 16.62
C VAL A 176 4.03 -4.84 17.11
N MET A 177 3.27 -4.25 16.18
CA MET A 177 2.16 -3.37 16.51
C MET A 177 1.08 -4.11 17.29
N LEU A 178 0.65 -5.29 16.83
CA LEU A 178 -0.35 -6.12 17.50
C LEU A 178 0.11 -6.53 18.91
N ALA A 179 1.35 -6.98 19.06
CA ALA A 179 1.92 -7.34 20.36
C ALA A 179 1.92 -6.15 21.32
N GLY A 180 2.21 -4.95 20.81
CA GLY A 180 2.15 -3.71 21.58
C GLY A 180 0.72 -3.36 22.03
N LEU A 181 -0.25 -3.50 21.13
CA LEU A 181 -1.68 -3.29 21.44
C LEU A 181 -2.20 -4.31 22.47
N MET A 182 -1.82 -5.58 22.34
CA MET A 182 -2.21 -6.64 23.29
C MET A 182 -1.67 -6.36 24.69
N ARG A 183 -0.45 -5.83 24.80
CA ARG A 183 0.16 -5.46 26.08
C ARG A 183 -0.55 -4.29 26.77
N GLN A 184 -1.12 -3.36 26.01
CA GLN A 184 -1.82 -2.19 26.55
C GLN A 184 -3.33 -2.42 26.75
N ARG A 185 -3.83 -3.64 26.52
CA ARG A 185 -5.26 -3.99 26.55
C ARG A 185 -5.96 -3.66 27.87
N ASP A 186 -5.25 -3.74 28.99
CA ASP A 186 -5.85 -3.61 30.33
C ASP A 186 -6.26 -2.18 30.68
N HIS A 187 -5.79 -1.17 29.95
CA HIS A 187 -6.24 0.21 30.11
C HIS A 187 -7.52 0.46 29.29
N TYR A 188 -8.47 1.22 29.83
CA TYR A 188 -9.73 1.59 29.15
C TYR A 188 -9.49 2.15 27.74
N LEU A 189 -8.52 3.06 27.61
CA LEU A 189 -8.11 3.63 26.33
C LEU A 189 -7.50 2.55 25.40
N GLY A 190 -6.70 1.65 25.96
CA GLY A 190 -6.11 0.52 25.24
C GLY A 190 -7.15 -0.43 24.66
N ARG A 191 -8.27 -0.68 25.36
CA ARG A 191 -9.36 -1.53 24.87
C ARG A 191 -10.13 -0.91 23.69
N LEU A 192 -10.32 0.41 23.70
CA LEU A 192 -10.94 1.13 22.58
C LEU A 192 -10.01 1.13 21.35
N LEU A 193 -8.73 1.45 21.54
CA LEU A 193 -7.72 1.36 20.48
C LEU A 193 -7.57 -0.06 19.94
N PHE A 194 -7.71 -1.08 20.79
CA PHE A 194 -7.63 -2.49 20.41
C PHE A 194 -8.74 -2.87 19.44
N ASN A 195 -10.00 -2.57 19.76
CA ASN A 195 -11.11 -2.96 18.89
C ASN A 195 -11.08 -2.24 17.53
N GLN A 196 -10.79 -0.94 17.50
CA GLN A 196 -10.75 -0.20 16.25
C GLN A 196 -9.49 -0.53 15.43
N GLY A 197 -8.33 -0.67 16.08
CA GLY A 197 -7.06 -0.97 15.41
C GLY A 197 -6.94 -2.40 14.91
N LEU A 198 -7.51 -3.39 15.61
CA LEU A 198 -7.41 -4.80 15.26
C LEU A 198 -8.12 -5.13 13.95
N ILE A 199 -9.29 -4.54 13.69
CA ILE A 199 -10.05 -4.80 12.45
C ILE A 199 -9.23 -4.38 11.23
N TRP A 200 -8.63 -3.18 11.27
CA TRP A 200 -7.78 -2.69 10.17
C TRP A 200 -6.48 -3.48 10.04
N LEU A 201 -5.93 -3.96 11.15
CA LEU A 201 -4.73 -4.80 11.15
C LEU A 201 -4.98 -6.16 10.46
N ILE A 202 -6.10 -6.81 10.80
CA ILE A 202 -6.51 -8.07 10.15
C ILE A 202 -6.80 -7.84 8.66
N ALA A 203 -7.48 -6.74 8.32
CA ALA A 203 -7.77 -6.39 6.93
C ALA A 203 -6.49 -6.20 6.10
N ALA A 204 -5.47 -5.54 6.64
CA ALA A 204 -4.17 -5.38 5.99
C ALA A 204 -3.49 -6.74 5.75
N THR A 205 -3.43 -7.60 6.76
CA THR A 205 -2.82 -8.94 6.63
C THR A 205 -3.50 -9.80 5.56
N ILE A 206 -4.84 -9.78 5.51
CA ILE A 206 -5.58 -10.56 4.51
C ILE A 206 -5.33 -10.02 3.09
N ALA A 207 -5.13 -8.72 2.94
CA ALA A 207 -4.90 -8.10 1.63
C ALA A 207 -3.50 -8.37 1.05
N GLU A 208 -2.49 -8.55 1.91
CA GLU A 208 -1.10 -8.77 1.51
C GLU A 208 -0.77 -10.22 1.12
N VAL A 209 -1.56 -11.20 1.57
CA VAL A 209 -1.31 -12.63 1.28
C VAL A 209 -1.55 -12.99 -0.20
N PRO A 210 -2.66 -12.60 -0.86
CA PRO A 210 -2.92 -12.93 -2.26
C PRO A 210 -1.81 -12.50 -3.25
N PRO A 211 -1.29 -11.25 -3.24
CA PRO A 211 -0.25 -10.85 -4.19
C PRO A 211 1.05 -11.65 -3.98
N PHE A 212 1.39 -11.97 -2.72
CA PHE A 212 2.54 -12.82 -2.43
C PHE A 212 2.37 -14.22 -3.03
N VAL A 213 1.25 -14.88 -2.77
CA VAL A 213 0.99 -16.25 -3.25
C VAL A 213 0.96 -16.31 -4.78
N LEU A 214 0.27 -15.38 -5.43
CA LEU A 214 0.11 -15.39 -6.89
C LEU A 214 1.44 -15.10 -7.61
N LEU A 215 2.26 -14.20 -7.06
CA LEU A 215 3.58 -13.91 -7.62
C LEU A 215 4.52 -15.13 -7.54
N PHE A 216 4.44 -15.94 -6.48
CA PHE A 216 5.22 -17.18 -6.37
C PHE A 216 4.69 -18.30 -7.28
N LEU A 217 3.38 -18.36 -7.49
CA LEU A 217 2.77 -19.32 -8.40
C LEU A 217 3.14 -19.03 -9.87
N ASN A 218 3.39 -17.76 -10.20
CA ASN A 218 3.83 -17.28 -11.51
C ASN A 218 3.01 -17.86 -12.68
N LEU A 219 1.69 -17.67 -12.64
CA LEU A 219 0.79 -18.16 -13.68
C LEU A 219 0.99 -17.40 -15.00
N ASN A 220 0.87 -16.07 -14.95
CA ASN A 220 1.19 -15.15 -16.04
C ASN A 220 1.36 -13.72 -15.49
N GLY A 221 1.74 -12.78 -16.36
CA GLY A 221 1.94 -11.37 -15.99
C GLY A 221 0.73 -10.73 -15.30
N PRO A 222 -0.49 -10.79 -15.87
CA PRO A 222 -1.69 -10.23 -15.24
C PRO A 222 -1.99 -10.79 -13.85
N TRP A 223 -1.91 -12.10 -13.64
CA TRP A 223 -2.14 -12.73 -12.33
C TRP A 223 -1.12 -12.29 -11.28
N ASN A 224 0.15 -12.11 -11.67
CA ASN A 224 1.20 -11.63 -10.78
C ASN A 224 0.94 -10.20 -10.26
N LEU A 225 0.19 -9.39 -11.01
CA LEU A 225 -0.07 -7.98 -10.70
C LEU A 225 -1.44 -7.75 -10.06
N MET A 226 -2.39 -8.68 -10.23
CA MET A 226 -3.81 -8.47 -9.96
C MET A 226 -4.13 -7.93 -8.56
N PHE A 227 -3.45 -8.42 -7.53
CA PHE A 227 -3.69 -7.99 -6.15
C PHE A 227 -2.65 -7.01 -5.61
N GLN A 228 -1.63 -6.63 -6.39
CA GLN A 228 -0.60 -5.71 -5.89
C GLN A 228 -1.18 -4.32 -5.63
N THR A 229 -1.90 -3.75 -6.60
CA THR A 229 -2.56 -2.46 -6.43
C THR A 229 -3.63 -2.53 -5.34
N SER A 230 -4.45 -3.60 -5.29
CA SER A 230 -5.46 -3.73 -4.24
C SER A 230 -4.85 -3.81 -2.84
N SER A 231 -3.71 -4.49 -2.69
CA SER A 231 -2.95 -4.53 -1.43
C SER A 231 -2.52 -3.12 -1.02
N LEU A 232 -1.98 -2.33 -1.95
CA LEU A 232 -1.63 -0.92 -1.69
C LEU A 232 -2.84 -0.11 -1.22
N LEU A 233 -3.96 -0.18 -1.96
CA LEU A 233 -5.15 0.60 -1.65
C LEU A 233 -5.70 0.26 -0.26
N ILE A 234 -5.80 -1.03 0.05
CA ILE A 234 -6.29 -1.51 1.35
C ILE A 234 -5.33 -1.09 2.46
N MET A 235 -4.02 -1.27 2.27
CA MET A 235 -3.00 -0.85 3.23
C MET A 235 -3.10 0.65 3.55
N THR A 236 -3.14 1.49 2.52
CA THR A 236 -3.30 2.94 2.69
C THR A 236 -4.61 3.29 3.41
N MET A 237 -5.75 2.67 3.05
CA MET A 237 -7.02 2.87 3.75
C MET A 237 -6.93 2.47 5.22
N CYS A 238 -6.30 1.33 5.54
CA CYS A 238 -6.14 0.84 6.91
C CYS A 238 -5.32 1.84 7.73
N VAL A 239 -4.12 2.19 7.27
CA VAL A 239 -3.22 3.11 7.97
C VAL A 239 -3.86 4.48 8.19
N THR A 240 -4.53 5.03 7.16
CA THR A 240 -5.16 6.35 7.24
C THR A 240 -6.38 6.35 8.14
N ARG A 241 -7.23 5.30 8.13
CA ARG A 241 -8.37 5.18 9.05
C ARG A 241 -7.92 4.98 10.48
N MET A 242 -6.87 4.20 10.71
CA MET A 242 -6.25 4.07 12.01
C MET A 242 -5.73 5.43 12.50
N TYR A 243 -5.06 6.22 11.64
CA TYR A 243 -4.60 7.58 11.95
C TYR A 243 -5.73 8.49 12.40
N ARG A 244 -6.81 8.56 11.62
CA ARG A 244 -7.99 9.36 11.94
C ARG A 244 -8.69 8.94 13.21
N GLY A 245 -8.86 7.63 13.43
CA GLY A 245 -9.48 7.10 14.65
C GLY A 245 -8.72 7.51 15.92
N LEU A 246 -7.39 7.52 15.85
CA LEU A 246 -6.55 7.96 16.96
C LEU A 246 -6.74 9.46 17.25
N SER A 247 -6.78 10.30 16.22
CA SER A 247 -6.97 11.74 16.38
C SER A 247 -8.35 12.05 16.98
N ALA A 248 -9.43 11.48 16.42
CA ALA A 248 -10.78 11.70 16.90
C ALA A 248 -11.01 11.24 18.34
N SER A 249 -10.39 10.13 18.76
CA SER A 249 -10.53 9.63 20.13
C SER A 249 -9.91 10.55 21.19
N ARG A 250 -8.96 11.40 20.78
CA ARG A 250 -8.22 12.28 21.69
C ARG A 250 -8.94 13.60 21.92
N ASP A 251 -9.73 14.07 20.96
CA ASP A 251 -10.53 15.29 21.08
C ASP A 251 -11.65 15.14 22.12
N HIS A 252 -12.15 13.91 22.32
CA HIS A 252 -13.11 13.61 23.38
C HIS A 252 -12.52 13.64 24.80
N GLN A 253 -11.19 13.75 24.95
CA GLN A 253 -10.52 13.81 26.26
C GLN A 253 -10.09 15.23 26.66
N GLN A 254 -10.21 16.22 25.79
CA GLN A 254 -9.97 17.63 26.09
C GLN A 254 -11.27 18.37 26.35
#